data_AF-A0A350XLZ9-F1
#
_entry.id   AF-A0A350XLZ9-F1
#
_cell.length_a   1.000
_cell.length_b   1.000
_cell.length_c   1.000
_cell.angle_alpha   90.00
_cell.angle_beta   90.00
_cell.angle_gamma   90.00
#
_symmetry.space_group_name_H-M   'P 1'
#
loop_
_entity.id
_entity.type
_entity.pdbx_description
1 polymer ?
#
loop_
_entity_poly.entity_id
_entity_poly.type
_entity_poly.pdbx_seq_one_letter_code
_entity_poly.pdbx_strand_id
1 'polypeptide(L)'
;MPTPQAASSAIVGQVSCIVGWASCPSGRMPTPQAASSAIVGQVSCLVGWASCPSLISRESPDTSHLTVVDEQRNTVSLTFTINYGFGAGVVVPGTGILLNNEMDDFAIAPGVPNLFGLVGGDANAIAPRKIPLSSMSPTIVTENHRLRLATGSPGGSTIITTVLQIILNVLIYDMDAGAAVSASRIHHQWLPDKLRVEPFGLDALTLEELRRRGHTIEQQNPWGNANAISQTSDGWLEGAADPRGEGAA
;
A
#
# COMPACT_ATOMS: atom_id res chain seq x y z
N MET A 1 13.69 63.59 11.15
CA MET A 1 14.96 64.02 10.51
C MET A 1 16.09 63.72 11.48
N PRO A 2 17.29 63.29 11.05
CA PRO A 2 17.80 63.19 9.68
C PRO A 2 18.30 61.77 9.29
N THR A 3 18.36 61.53 7.99
CA THR A 3 19.33 60.64 7.34
C THR A 3 20.68 61.35 7.25
N PRO A 4 21.78 60.61 7.09
CA PRO A 4 22.71 60.98 6.01
C PRO A 4 23.12 59.80 5.13
N GLN A 5 23.40 60.16 3.88
CA GLN A 5 23.82 59.35 2.73
C GLN A 5 25.33 59.05 2.74
N ALA A 6 25.68 57.89 2.14
CA ALA A 6 26.70 57.60 1.11
C ALA A 6 28.16 58.14 1.26
N ALA A 7 29.24 57.54 0.75
CA ALA A 7 29.48 56.53 -0.27
C ALA A 7 30.94 55.99 -0.19
N SER A 8 31.22 54.89 -0.92
CA SER A 8 32.48 54.53 -1.61
C SER A 8 33.72 54.21 -0.75
N SER A 9 34.60 53.23 -0.97
CA SER A 9 34.88 52.22 -2.02
C SER A 9 36.05 51.36 -1.51
N ALA A 10 36.06 50.04 -1.74
CA ALA A 10 37.21 49.23 -2.18
C ALA A 10 36.93 47.73 -2.01
N ILE A 11 37.22 46.99 -3.08
CA ILE A 11 37.13 45.55 -3.27
C ILE A 11 38.34 44.87 -2.62
N VAL A 12 38.17 43.78 -1.85
CA VAL A 12 38.99 42.54 -1.93
C VAL A 12 38.17 41.37 -1.34
N GLY A 13 37.94 40.32 -2.13
CA GLY A 13 37.16 39.14 -1.72
C GLY A 13 38.00 37.98 -1.18
N GLN A 14 37.33 37.03 -0.52
CA GLN A 14 37.66 35.60 -0.60
C GLN A 14 36.38 34.76 -0.57
N VAL A 15 36.27 33.91 -1.58
CA VAL A 15 35.29 32.83 -1.74
C VAL A 15 36.03 31.55 -1.35
N SER A 16 35.51 30.79 -0.37
CA SER A 16 35.95 29.42 -0.12
C SER A 16 34.91 28.46 -0.69
N CYS A 17 35.23 27.86 -1.83
CA CYS A 17 34.60 26.63 -2.29
C CYS A 17 35.27 25.45 -1.58
N ILE A 18 34.53 24.76 -0.72
CA ILE A 18 34.93 23.45 -0.22
C ILE A 18 34.28 22.43 -1.15
N VAL A 19 35.07 21.83 -2.03
CA VAL A 19 34.66 20.67 -2.83
C VAL A 19 35.15 19.41 -2.13
N GLY A 20 34.17 18.62 -1.68
CA GLY A 20 34.20 17.17 -1.71
C GLY A 20 34.94 16.46 -0.58
N TRP A 21 34.19 15.65 0.18
CA TRP A 21 34.50 14.22 0.29
C TRP A 21 33.20 13.43 0.17
N ALA A 22 33.17 12.54 -0.83
CA ALA A 22 32.26 11.42 -0.85
C ALA A 22 32.68 10.46 0.26
N SER A 23 31.73 10.06 1.11
CA SER A 23 31.88 8.93 2.03
C SER A 23 30.49 8.38 2.29
N CYS A 24 30.14 7.33 1.56
CA CYS A 24 29.23 6.31 2.05
C CYS A 24 30.14 5.18 2.55
N PRO A 25 30.30 5.02 3.87
CA PRO A 25 30.02 3.71 4.43
C PRO A 25 29.40 3.75 5.84
N SER A 26 28.57 2.75 6.09
CA SER A 26 28.15 2.22 7.39
C SER A 26 28.90 2.79 8.62
N GLY A 27 28.20 3.65 9.38
CA GLY A 27 28.36 3.85 10.82
C GLY A 27 29.78 3.97 11.40
N ARG A 28 30.41 5.14 11.26
CA ARG A 28 31.28 5.75 12.30
C ARG A 28 31.59 7.22 11.97
N MET A 29 31.54 8.11 12.96
CA MET A 29 31.89 9.53 12.80
C MET A 29 33.42 9.75 12.89
N PRO A 30 34.05 10.53 11.99
CA PRO A 30 35.43 10.98 12.17
C PRO A 30 35.53 12.39 12.78
N THR A 31 36.59 12.61 13.56
CA THR A 31 37.01 13.87 14.22
C THR A 31 37.66 14.86 13.23
N PRO A 32 37.57 16.19 13.48
CA PRO A 32 38.03 17.20 12.51
C PRO A 32 39.53 17.49 12.62
N GLN A 33 40.18 17.69 11.47
CA GLN A 33 41.48 18.39 11.36
C GLN A 33 41.37 19.51 10.31
N ALA A 34 41.96 20.66 10.63
CA ALA A 34 41.98 21.84 9.78
C ALA A 34 43.20 21.86 8.86
N ALA A 35 43.01 22.25 7.60
CA ALA A 35 44.09 22.66 6.71
C ALA A 35 43.61 23.82 5.82
N SER A 36 44.43 24.88 5.72
CA SER A 36 44.20 26.08 4.90
C SER A 36 44.94 26.00 3.57
N SER A 37 44.33 26.48 2.48
CA SER A 37 44.97 27.37 1.50
C SER A 37 43.97 27.80 0.43
N ALA A 38 44.17 28.99 -0.13
CA ALA A 38 43.28 29.70 -1.05
C ALA A 38 43.84 29.72 -2.48
N ILE A 39 42.96 29.72 -3.50
CA ILE A 39 43.14 30.30 -4.84
C ILE A 39 41.75 30.58 -5.46
N VAL A 40 41.63 31.73 -6.13
CA VAL A 40 40.41 32.37 -6.64
C VAL A 40 40.19 32.05 -8.13
N GLY A 41 38.98 31.65 -8.52
CA GLY A 41 38.56 31.50 -9.92
C GLY A 41 37.08 31.07 -10.02
N GLN A 42 36.30 31.71 -10.91
CA GLN A 42 34.84 31.68 -11.03
C GLN A 42 34.16 30.30 -10.80
N VAL A 43 33.15 30.27 -9.93
CA VAL A 43 32.23 29.13 -9.79
C VAL A 43 30.81 29.58 -10.16
N SER A 44 30.34 29.10 -11.30
CA SER A 44 28.90 29.05 -11.61
C SER A 44 28.30 27.93 -10.77
N CYS A 45 27.53 28.28 -9.73
CA CYS A 45 26.80 27.30 -8.94
C CYS A 45 25.55 26.86 -9.71
N LEU A 46 25.71 25.91 -10.62
CA LEU A 46 24.59 25.05 -11.01
C LEU A 46 24.25 24.19 -9.80
N VAL A 47 23.25 24.57 -9.02
CA VAL A 47 22.62 23.71 -8.02
C VAL A 47 21.79 22.67 -8.77
N GLY A 48 22.47 21.70 -9.38
CA GLY A 48 21.86 20.50 -9.89
C GLY A 48 21.48 19.62 -8.70
N TRP A 49 20.20 19.59 -8.36
CA TRP A 49 19.67 18.53 -7.52
C TRP A 49 19.72 17.26 -8.36
N ALA A 50 20.83 16.52 -8.27
CA ALA A 50 20.79 15.13 -8.65
C ALA A 50 19.86 14.47 -7.64
N SER A 51 18.58 14.39 -7.95
CA SER A 51 17.66 13.50 -7.27
C SER A 51 18.28 12.12 -7.36
N CYS A 52 18.83 11.65 -6.23
CA CYS A 52 19.04 10.23 -6.03
C CYS A 52 17.69 9.60 -6.39
N PRO A 53 17.63 8.61 -7.30
CA PRO A 53 16.38 7.90 -7.51
C PRO A 53 15.99 7.39 -6.13
N SER A 54 14.91 7.93 -5.60
CA SER A 54 14.34 7.40 -4.39
C SER A 54 14.06 5.93 -4.69
N LEU A 55 14.83 5.02 -4.10
CA LEU A 55 14.38 3.66 -3.82
C LEU A 55 13.28 3.70 -2.75
N ILE A 56 12.43 4.73 -2.77
CA ILE A 56 11.14 4.70 -2.13
C ILE A 56 10.33 3.84 -3.07
N SER A 57 10.39 2.52 -2.83
CA SER A 57 9.30 1.64 -3.25
C SER A 57 8.01 2.35 -2.84
N ARG A 58 7.06 2.50 -3.77
CA ARG A 58 5.76 3.06 -3.40
C ARG A 58 5.24 2.14 -2.30
N GLU A 59 5.05 2.70 -1.11
CA GLU A 59 4.43 1.99 -0.01
C GLU A 59 3.12 1.37 -0.49
N SER A 60 2.83 0.16 -0.05
CA SER A 60 1.56 -0.48 -0.36
C SER A 60 0.40 0.40 0.15
N PRO A 61 -0.76 0.37 -0.51
CA PRO A 61 -1.98 0.90 0.11
C PRO A 61 -2.28 0.03 1.34
N ASP A 62 -1.89 0.50 2.52
CA ASP A 62 -1.74 -0.35 3.70
C ASP A 62 -3.05 -0.69 4.38
N THR A 63 -3.34 -1.97 4.37
CA THR A 63 -4.17 -2.70 5.31
C THR A 63 -3.44 -4.03 5.47
N SER A 64 -3.58 -4.74 6.59
CA SER A 64 -2.93 -6.04 6.75
C SER A 64 -3.93 -7.11 7.14
N HIS A 65 -3.68 -8.33 6.68
CA HIS A 65 -4.48 -9.50 7.00
C HIS A 65 -3.57 -10.61 7.55
N LEU A 66 -4.00 -11.25 8.63
CA LEU A 66 -3.36 -12.46 9.14
C LEU A 66 -4.41 -13.53 9.41
N THR A 67 -4.00 -14.78 9.22
CA THR A 67 -4.79 -15.97 9.53
C THR A 67 -3.97 -16.90 10.42
N VAL A 68 -4.60 -17.45 11.46
CA VAL A 68 -3.96 -18.34 12.43
C VAL A 68 -4.87 -19.54 12.67
N VAL A 69 -4.28 -20.73 12.70
CA VAL A 69 -4.95 -21.97 13.11
C VAL A 69 -4.05 -22.68 14.12
N ASP A 70 -4.57 -23.00 15.29
CA ASP A 70 -3.82 -23.72 16.33
C ASP A 70 -3.97 -25.26 16.22
N GLU A 71 -3.30 -25.98 17.12
CA GLU A 71 -3.34 -27.45 17.18
C GLU A 71 -4.74 -28.01 17.48
N GLN A 72 -5.58 -27.23 18.17
CA GLN A 72 -6.97 -27.57 18.49
C GLN A 72 -7.94 -27.18 17.37
N ARG A 73 -7.43 -26.62 16.27
CA ARG A 73 -8.19 -26.07 15.13
C ARG A 73 -9.00 -24.83 15.45
N ASN A 74 -8.69 -24.13 16.55
CA ASN A 74 -9.20 -22.78 16.74
C ASN A 74 -8.63 -21.90 15.64
N THR A 75 -9.52 -21.15 14.98
CA THR A 75 -9.18 -20.39 13.78
C THR A 75 -9.46 -18.91 14.00
N VAL A 76 -8.48 -18.06 13.69
CA VAL A 76 -8.60 -16.60 13.72
C VAL A 76 -8.30 -16.08 12.32
N SER A 77 -9.19 -15.25 11.80
CA SER A 77 -8.99 -14.47 10.58
C SER A 77 -9.13 -13.00 10.97
N LEU A 78 -8.09 -12.19 10.77
CA LEU A 78 -8.02 -10.83 11.26
C LEU A 78 -7.50 -9.89 10.17
N THR A 79 -8.35 -8.94 9.77
CA THR A 79 -7.94 -7.78 8.97
C THR A 79 -7.95 -6.56 9.87
N PHE A 80 -6.87 -5.79 9.86
CA PHE A 80 -6.75 -4.56 10.64
C PHE A 80 -5.95 -3.52 9.85
N THR A 81 -6.14 -2.24 10.19
CA THR A 81 -5.60 -1.15 9.38
C THR A 81 -5.51 0.17 10.15
N ILE A 82 -4.76 1.10 9.55
CA ILE A 82 -4.83 2.55 9.81
C ILE A 82 -5.39 3.31 8.60
N ASN A 83 -6.07 2.60 7.71
CA ASN A 83 -6.67 2.94 6.41
C ASN A 83 -5.70 3.01 5.22
N TYR A 84 -5.03 4.15 5.00
CA TYR A 84 -4.07 4.28 3.90
C TYR A 84 -2.62 4.06 4.38
N GLY A 85 -1.63 4.11 3.47
CA GLY A 85 -0.20 4.05 3.82
C GLY A 85 0.18 5.09 4.88
N PHE A 86 0.81 4.64 5.97
CA PHE A 86 1.04 5.39 7.22
C PHE A 86 -0.17 6.13 7.84
N GLY A 87 -1.41 5.79 7.46
CA GLY A 87 -2.63 6.37 7.98
C GLY A 87 -2.72 7.89 7.76
N ALA A 88 -2.92 8.65 8.84
CA ALA A 88 -2.93 10.11 8.78
C ALA A 88 -1.54 10.74 8.64
N GLY A 89 -0.46 9.94 8.73
CA GLY A 89 0.92 10.45 8.77
C GLY A 89 1.25 11.24 10.05
N VAL A 90 0.40 11.12 11.09
CA VAL A 90 0.54 11.83 12.36
C VAL A 90 0.85 10.83 13.47
N VAL A 91 1.96 11.04 14.16
CA VAL A 91 2.33 10.28 15.37
C VAL A 91 1.82 11.01 16.60
N VAL A 92 1.14 10.30 17.51
CA VAL A 92 0.72 10.88 18.79
C VAL A 92 1.95 11.23 19.63
N PRO A 93 2.13 12.50 20.05
CA PRO A 93 3.32 12.95 20.76
C PRO A 93 3.66 12.07 21.98
N GLY A 94 4.92 11.60 22.05
CA GLY A 94 5.42 10.79 23.16
C GLY A 94 5.06 9.30 23.13
N THR A 95 4.27 8.84 22.15
CA THR A 95 3.81 7.43 22.12
C THR A 95 4.50 6.58 21.04
N GLY A 96 4.94 7.20 19.94
CA GLY A 96 5.41 6.47 18.75
C GLY A 96 4.30 5.81 17.93
N ILE A 97 3.02 6.04 18.25
CA ILE A 97 1.87 5.42 17.59
C ILE A 97 1.34 6.34 16.47
N LEU A 98 1.22 5.80 15.25
CA LEU A 98 0.58 6.47 14.12
C LEU A 98 -0.94 6.48 14.26
N LEU A 99 -1.57 7.60 13.91
CA LEU A 99 -3.02 7.74 13.84
C LEU A 99 -3.55 7.24 12.50
N ASN A 100 -4.73 6.60 12.53
CA ASN A 100 -5.47 6.24 11.33
C ASN A 100 -6.04 7.47 10.63
N ASN A 101 -6.34 7.32 9.34
CA ASN A 101 -7.22 8.21 8.57
C ASN A 101 -8.53 7.50 8.19
N GLU A 102 -9.10 6.68 9.07
CA GLU A 102 -10.30 5.87 8.83
C GLU A 102 -11.56 6.72 8.59
N MET A 103 -11.53 8.00 8.95
CA MET A 103 -12.64 8.92 8.70
C MET A 103 -12.94 9.09 7.20
N ASP A 104 -11.98 8.79 6.31
CA ASP A 104 -12.18 8.81 4.85
C ASP A 104 -13.12 7.69 4.36
N ASP A 105 -13.33 6.63 5.14
CA ASP A 105 -14.27 5.55 4.80
C ASP A 105 -15.73 5.97 4.99
N PHE A 106 -16.01 7.11 5.63
CA PHE A 106 -17.35 7.71 5.58
C PHE A 106 -17.63 8.37 4.22
N ALA A 107 -18.91 8.40 3.85
CA ALA A 107 -19.38 9.29 2.80
C ALA A 107 -19.34 10.74 3.30
N ILE A 108 -18.34 11.51 2.86
CA ILE A 108 -18.22 12.94 3.18
C ILE A 108 -19.39 13.76 2.61
N ALA A 109 -19.92 13.33 1.47
CA ALA A 109 -21.10 13.87 0.82
C ALA A 109 -21.70 12.81 -0.12
N PRO A 110 -23.02 12.84 -0.39
CA PRO A 110 -23.65 11.90 -1.30
C PRO A 110 -23.00 11.91 -2.70
N GLY A 111 -22.62 10.73 -3.20
CA GLY A 111 -22.05 10.56 -4.54
C GLY A 111 -20.60 11.02 -4.73
N VAL A 112 -19.95 11.56 -3.71
CA VAL A 112 -18.53 11.93 -3.76
C VAL A 112 -17.67 10.70 -3.43
N PRO A 113 -16.72 10.30 -4.29
CA PRO A 113 -15.88 9.14 -4.04
C PRO A 113 -14.84 9.41 -2.94
N ASN A 114 -14.58 8.40 -2.12
CA ASN A 114 -13.45 8.39 -1.17
C ASN A 114 -12.12 7.96 -1.84
N LEU A 115 -11.06 7.75 -1.04
CA LEU A 115 -9.73 7.33 -1.54
C LEU A 115 -9.77 6.07 -2.43
N PHE A 116 -10.76 5.18 -2.25
CA PHE A 116 -10.90 3.94 -3.01
C PHE A 116 -11.93 4.01 -4.15
N GLY A 117 -12.46 5.21 -4.42
CA GLY A 117 -13.49 5.40 -5.44
C GLY A 117 -14.88 4.91 -5.01
N LEU A 118 -15.08 4.58 -3.73
CA LEU A 118 -16.38 4.16 -3.21
C LEU A 118 -17.24 5.40 -2.97
N VAL A 119 -18.49 5.33 -3.40
CA VAL A 119 -19.49 6.39 -3.18
C VAL A 119 -20.50 5.92 -2.15
N GLY A 120 -20.99 6.85 -1.34
CA GLY A 120 -22.03 6.58 -0.35
C GLY A 120 -23.07 7.69 -0.26
N GLY A 121 -23.91 7.59 0.77
CA GLY A 121 -24.95 8.56 1.11
C GLY A 121 -25.27 8.48 2.60
N ASP A 122 -26.50 8.83 3.00
CA ASP A 122 -26.91 8.98 4.40
C ASP A 122 -26.55 7.78 5.30
N ALA A 123 -26.69 6.56 4.77
CA ALA A 123 -26.38 5.33 5.50
C ALA A 123 -24.92 5.29 6.00
N ASN A 124 -23.97 5.85 5.24
CA ASN A 124 -22.56 5.95 5.62
C ASN A 124 -22.11 7.41 5.79
N ALA A 125 -23.02 8.33 6.11
CA ALA A 125 -22.65 9.71 6.45
C ALA A 125 -21.95 9.77 7.81
N ILE A 126 -21.09 10.78 7.99
CA ILE A 126 -20.36 11.06 9.23
C ILE A 126 -21.35 11.36 10.37
N ALA A 127 -21.19 10.68 11.51
CA ALA A 127 -21.93 11.01 12.72
C ALA A 127 -21.11 10.69 13.99
N PRO A 128 -21.34 11.39 15.12
CA PRO A 128 -20.62 11.14 16.36
C PRO A 128 -20.78 9.69 16.84
N ARG A 129 -19.66 9.05 17.18
CA ARG A 129 -19.58 7.64 17.65
C ARG A 129 -20.07 6.60 16.64
N LYS A 130 -20.35 7.00 15.40
CA LYS A 130 -20.62 6.05 14.31
C LYS A 130 -19.31 5.42 13.87
N ILE A 131 -19.37 4.18 13.42
CA ILE A 131 -18.24 3.45 12.84
C ILE A 131 -18.33 3.61 11.32
N PRO A 132 -17.25 4.00 10.63
CA PRO A 132 -17.23 4.07 9.16
C PRO A 132 -17.43 2.68 8.56
N LEU A 133 -18.10 2.61 7.41
CA LEU A 133 -18.26 1.36 6.68
C LEU A 133 -16.91 0.90 6.13
N SER A 134 -16.55 -0.36 6.39
CA SER A 134 -15.33 -0.97 5.85
C SER A 134 -15.63 -2.04 4.82
N SER A 135 -14.69 -2.24 3.89
CA SER A 135 -14.68 -3.38 2.95
C SER A 135 -13.91 -4.59 3.48
N MET A 136 -13.32 -4.50 4.69
CA MET A 136 -12.59 -5.61 5.31
C MET A 136 -13.46 -6.87 5.41
N SER A 137 -12.93 -7.97 4.89
CA SER A 137 -13.66 -9.26 4.79
C SER A 137 -12.86 -10.44 5.39
N PRO A 138 -12.43 -10.39 6.67
CA PRO A 138 -11.83 -11.56 7.31
C PRO A 138 -12.86 -12.69 7.34
N THR A 139 -12.53 -13.84 6.77
CA THR A 139 -13.50 -14.89 6.46
C THR A 139 -13.01 -16.26 6.92
N ILE A 140 -13.91 -17.03 7.53
CA ILE A 140 -13.73 -18.44 7.85
C ILE A 140 -14.87 -19.21 7.21
N VAL A 141 -14.53 -20.17 6.36
CA VAL A 141 -15.44 -21.13 5.74
C VAL A 141 -15.32 -22.45 6.50
N THR A 142 -16.48 -23.00 6.84
CA THR A 142 -16.56 -24.33 7.47
C THR A 142 -17.34 -25.28 6.59
N GLU A 143 -16.94 -26.55 6.62
CA GLU A 143 -17.63 -27.65 5.98
C GLU A 143 -17.78 -28.78 7.00
N ASN A 144 -19.00 -29.29 7.19
CA ASN A 144 -19.30 -30.31 8.21
C ASN A 144 -18.77 -29.94 9.61
N HIS A 145 -18.92 -28.67 10.00
CA HIS A 145 -18.43 -28.10 11.26
C HIS A 145 -16.90 -28.15 11.46
N ARG A 146 -16.13 -28.36 10.38
CA ARG A 146 -14.66 -28.30 10.38
C ARG A 146 -14.18 -27.12 9.54
N LEU A 147 -13.00 -26.62 9.84
CA LEU A 147 -12.35 -25.61 9.01
C LEU A 147 -12.21 -26.15 7.58
N ARG A 148 -12.58 -25.35 6.59
CA ARG A 148 -12.26 -25.63 5.17
C ARG A 148 -11.27 -24.62 4.62
N LEU A 149 -11.46 -23.34 4.96
CA LEU A 149 -10.64 -22.22 4.53
C LEU A 149 -10.78 -21.08 5.54
N ALA A 150 -9.67 -20.44 5.88
CA ALA A 150 -9.67 -19.13 6.50
C ALA A 150 -8.80 -18.19 5.67
N THR A 151 -9.31 -17.00 5.36
CA THR A 151 -8.62 -16.07 4.48
C THR A 151 -9.12 -14.63 4.66
N GLY A 152 -8.37 -13.71 4.08
CA GLY A 152 -8.67 -12.30 3.98
C GLY A 152 -7.54 -11.61 3.22
N SER A 153 -7.74 -10.33 2.92
CA SER A 153 -6.76 -9.55 2.17
C SER A 153 -6.94 -8.06 2.47
N PRO A 154 -5.89 -7.24 2.32
CA PRO A 154 -6.02 -5.81 2.16
C PRO A 154 -6.39 -5.40 0.72
N GLY A 155 -6.58 -4.10 0.50
CA GLY A 155 -6.82 -3.52 -0.83
C GLY A 155 -8.06 -2.64 -0.98
N GLY A 156 -8.56 -2.04 0.11
CA GLY A 156 -9.71 -1.14 0.09
C GLY A 156 -10.95 -1.77 -0.57
N SER A 157 -11.46 -1.16 -1.63
CA SER A 157 -12.62 -1.65 -2.38
C SER A 157 -12.42 -3.05 -3.00
N THR A 158 -11.17 -3.47 -3.23
CA THR A 158 -10.87 -4.76 -3.88
C THR A 158 -10.91 -5.95 -2.93
N ILE A 159 -10.95 -5.71 -1.60
CA ILE A 159 -10.92 -6.77 -0.58
C ILE A 159 -12.02 -7.80 -0.81
N ILE A 160 -13.26 -7.32 -1.02
CA ILE A 160 -14.46 -8.16 -1.18
C ILE A 160 -14.27 -9.13 -2.34
N THR A 161 -13.86 -8.63 -3.51
CA THR A 161 -13.68 -9.46 -4.70
C THR A 161 -12.47 -10.38 -4.59
N THR A 162 -11.39 -9.95 -3.92
CA THR A 162 -10.20 -10.80 -3.70
C THR A 162 -10.56 -12.00 -2.84
N VAL A 163 -11.25 -11.77 -1.71
CA VAL A 163 -11.69 -12.84 -0.82
C VAL A 163 -12.70 -13.77 -1.51
N LEU A 164 -13.66 -13.21 -2.27
CA LEU A 164 -14.60 -14.00 -3.06
C LEU A 164 -13.88 -14.93 -4.05
N GLN A 165 -12.91 -14.42 -4.79
CA GLN A 165 -12.16 -15.23 -5.76
C GLN A 165 -11.37 -16.35 -5.08
N ILE A 166 -10.72 -16.10 -3.94
CA ILE A 166 -10.02 -17.15 -3.18
C ILE A 166 -11.00 -18.23 -2.72
N ILE A 167 -12.18 -17.86 -2.22
CA ILE A 167 -13.23 -18.82 -1.84
C ILE A 167 -13.66 -19.66 -3.04
N LEU A 168 -13.91 -19.06 -4.20
CA LEU A 168 -14.30 -19.79 -5.41
C LEU A 168 -13.17 -20.71 -5.89
N ASN A 169 -11.93 -20.24 -5.87
CA ASN A 169 -10.75 -21.03 -6.25
C ASN A 169 -10.62 -22.29 -5.41
N VAL A 170 -10.80 -22.19 -4.09
CA VAL A 170 -10.71 -23.34 -3.19
C VAL A 170 -11.93 -24.25 -3.26
N LEU A 171 -13.14 -23.69 -3.25
CA LEU A 171 -14.38 -24.48 -3.09
C LEU A 171 -14.97 -25.00 -4.41
N ILE A 172 -14.78 -24.27 -5.51
CA ILE A 172 -15.40 -24.60 -6.81
C ILE A 172 -14.37 -25.14 -7.78
N TYR A 173 -13.16 -24.57 -7.81
CA TYR A 173 -12.09 -24.99 -8.70
C TYR A 173 -11.09 -25.97 -8.07
N ASP A 174 -11.34 -26.38 -6.82
CA ASP A 174 -10.55 -27.36 -6.07
C ASP A 174 -9.04 -27.05 -6.02
N MET A 175 -8.71 -25.76 -5.97
CA MET A 175 -7.33 -25.31 -5.87
C MET A 175 -6.82 -25.46 -4.42
N ASP A 176 -5.56 -25.84 -4.28
CA ASP A 176 -4.84 -25.72 -3.01
C ASP A 176 -4.69 -24.26 -2.58
N ALA A 177 -4.32 -24.02 -1.31
CA ALA A 177 -4.22 -22.66 -0.77
C ALA A 177 -3.27 -21.76 -1.57
N GLY A 178 -2.14 -22.30 -2.03
CA GLY A 178 -1.10 -21.56 -2.74
C GLY A 178 -1.56 -21.14 -4.13
N ALA A 179 -2.14 -22.06 -4.88
CA ALA A 179 -2.73 -21.82 -6.19
C ALA A 179 -3.89 -20.82 -6.11
N ALA A 180 -4.78 -21.00 -5.12
CA ALA A 180 -5.94 -20.13 -4.94
C ALA A 180 -5.58 -18.66 -4.66
N VAL A 181 -4.55 -18.43 -3.82
CA VAL A 181 -4.05 -17.08 -3.50
C VAL A 181 -3.25 -16.49 -4.67
N SER A 182 -2.46 -17.31 -5.36
CA SER A 182 -1.58 -16.88 -6.45
C SER A 182 -2.32 -16.59 -7.75
N ALA A 183 -3.48 -17.23 -7.97
CA ALA A 183 -4.30 -17.02 -9.15
C ALA A 183 -4.54 -15.52 -9.43
N SER A 184 -4.52 -15.15 -10.72
CA SER A 184 -4.74 -13.77 -11.14
C SER A 184 -6.15 -13.31 -10.83
N ARG A 185 -6.28 -12.01 -10.52
CA ARG A 185 -7.52 -11.42 -10.01
C ARG A 185 -8.20 -10.53 -11.05
N ILE A 186 -9.52 -10.48 -10.94
CA ILE A 186 -10.38 -9.51 -11.61
C ILE A 186 -11.21 -8.73 -10.58
N HIS A 187 -11.61 -7.52 -10.91
CA HIS A 187 -12.37 -6.67 -10.00
C HIS A 187 -13.29 -5.70 -10.75
N HIS A 188 -14.52 -5.56 -10.28
CA HIS A 188 -15.47 -4.55 -10.71
C HIS A 188 -16.25 -4.06 -9.49
N GLN A 189 -16.24 -2.76 -9.23
CA GLN A 189 -16.87 -2.13 -8.05
C GLN A 189 -18.06 -1.24 -8.43
N TRP A 190 -18.74 -1.58 -9.53
CA TRP A 190 -19.75 -0.75 -10.22
C TRP A 190 -19.24 0.62 -10.73
N LEU A 191 -18.73 1.48 -9.84
CA LEU A 191 -18.10 2.76 -10.18
C LEU A 191 -16.64 2.78 -9.74
N PRO A 192 -15.68 3.12 -10.62
CA PRO A 192 -15.87 3.37 -12.06
C PRO A 192 -16.33 2.12 -12.81
N ASP A 193 -17.06 2.32 -13.91
CA ASP A 193 -17.58 1.25 -14.77
C ASP A 193 -16.47 0.65 -15.65
N LYS A 194 -15.57 -0.08 -15.00
CA LYS A 194 -14.41 -0.74 -15.59
C LYS A 194 -14.19 -2.09 -14.93
N LEU A 195 -13.90 -3.09 -15.76
CA LEU A 195 -13.39 -4.38 -15.31
C LEU A 195 -11.87 -4.29 -15.18
N ARG A 196 -11.38 -4.21 -13.95
CA ARG A 196 -9.94 -4.25 -13.66
C ARG A 196 -9.47 -5.70 -13.70
N VAL A 197 -8.34 -5.94 -14.35
CA VAL A 197 -7.73 -7.27 -14.45
C VAL A 197 -6.23 -7.17 -14.19
N GLU A 198 -5.68 -8.17 -13.51
CA GLU A 198 -4.23 -8.28 -13.37
C GLU A 198 -3.57 -8.72 -14.69
N PRO A 199 -2.26 -8.44 -14.87
CA PRO A 199 -1.55 -8.81 -16.08
C PRO A 199 -1.47 -10.34 -16.21
N PHE A 200 -1.54 -10.84 -17.44
CA PHE A 200 -1.38 -12.26 -17.80
C PHE A 200 -2.39 -13.23 -17.15
N GLY A 201 -3.45 -12.74 -16.49
CA GLY A 201 -4.45 -13.57 -15.83
C GLY A 201 -5.55 -14.13 -16.72
N LEU A 202 -5.81 -13.49 -17.85
CA LEU A 202 -6.80 -13.91 -18.84
C LEU A 202 -6.15 -13.97 -20.21
N ASP A 203 -6.44 -15.02 -20.97
CA ASP A 203 -5.96 -15.16 -22.33
C ASP A 203 -6.62 -14.14 -23.28
N ALA A 204 -5.99 -13.92 -24.44
CA ALA A 204 -6.43 -12.91 -25.39
C ALA A 204 -7.86 -13.15 -25.92
N LEU A 205 -8.29 -14.41 -26.08
CA LEU A 205 -9.64 -14.73 -26.56
C LEU A 205 -10.68 -14.40 -25.48
N THR A 206 -10.39 -14.71 -24.22
CA THR A 206 -11.26 -14.34 -23.09
C THR A 206 -11.39 -12.83 -22.95
N LEU A 207 -10.29 -12.09 -23.05
CA LEU A 207 -10.32 -10.62 -23.01
C LEU A 207 -11.16 -10.04 -24.14
N GLU A 208 -11.06 -10.59 -25.35
CA GLU A 208 -11.82 -10.10 -26.50
C GLU A 208 -13.32 -10.41 -26.36
N GLU A 209 -13.68 -11.59 -25.89
CA GLU A 209 -15.08 -11.95 -25.63
C GLU A 209 -15.70 -11.06 -24.54
N LEU A 210 -14.96 -10.71 -23.49
CA LEU A 210 -15.41 -9.77 -22.46
C LEU A 210 -15.65 -8.37 -23.05
N ARG A 211 -14.76 -7.87 -23.93
CA ARG A 211 -14.98 -6.60 -24.64
C ARG A 211 -16.22 -6.66 -25.53
N ARG A 212 -16.43 -7.77 -26.24
CA ARG A 212 -17.61 -7.98 -27.10
C ARG A 212 -18.92 -7.95 -26.29
N ARG A 213 -18.88 -8.37 -25.03
CA ARG A 213 -20.01 -8.29 -24.08
C ARG A 213 -20.22 -6.90 -23.48
N GLY A 214 -19.35 -5.94 -23.78
CA GLY A 214 -19.47 -4.54 -23.37
C GLY A 214 -18.60 -4.14 -22.17
N HIS A 215 -17.71 -5.02 -21.69
CA HIS A 215 -16.82 -4.65 -20.58
C HIS A 215 -15.71 -3.72 -21.05
N THR A 216 -15.57 -2.58 -20.35
CA THR A 216 -14.38 -1.73 -20.47
C THR A 216 -13.27 -2.31 -19.60
N ILE A 217 -12.31 -3.00 -20.22
CA ILE A 217 -11.23 -3.68 -19.50
C ILE A 217 -10.06 -2.72 -19.24
N GLU A 218 -9.57 -2.69 -18.02
CA GLU A 218 -8.38 -1.96 -17.60
C GLU A 218 -7.39 -2.92 -16.94
N GLN A 219 -6.22 -3.10 -17.56
CA GLN A 219 -5.13 -3.81 -16.91
C GLN A 219 -4.48 -2.90 -15.86
N GLN A 220 -4.28 -3.41 -14.65
CA GLN A 220 -3.60 -2.70 -13.57
C GLN A 220 -2.49 -3.55 -12.96
N ASN A 221 -1.64 -2.92 -12.14
CA ASN A 221 -0.67 -3.66 -11.33
C ASN A 221 -1.42 -4.63 -10.40
N PRO A 222 -0.80 -5.78 -10.05
CA PRO A 222 -1.38 -6.70 -9.08
C PRO A 222 -1.75 -6.01 -7.77
N TRP A 223 -2.85 -6.45 -7.14
CA TRP A 223 -3.38 -5.83 -5.92
C TRP A 223 -3.73 -6.86 -4.84
N GLY A 224 -3.81 -6.38 -3.61
CA GLY A 224 -4.05 -7.20 -2.43
C GLY A 224 -2.77 -7.90 -1.94
N ASN A 225 -2.88 -8.46 -0.75
CA ASN A 225 -1.82 -9.23 -0.09
C ASN A 225 -2.49 -10.25 0.84
N ALA A 226 -3.17 -11.22 0.22
CA ALA A 226 -3.99 -12.19 0.93
C ALA A 226 -3.13 -13.21 1.69
N ASN A 227 -3.63 -13.61 2.87
CA ASN A 227 -3.13 -14.79 3.57
C ASN A 227 -4.27 -15.80 3.67
N ALA A 228 -3.95 -17.08 3.51
CA ALA A 228 -4.94 -18.15 3.60
C ALA A 228 -4.38 -19.36 4.34
N ILE A 229 -5.25 -20.03 5.10
CA ILE A 229 -5.02 -21.39 5.59
C ILE A 229 -6.21 -22.24 5.15
N SER A 230 -5.95 -23.27 4.35
CA SER A 230 -6.95 -24.26 3.94
C SER A 230 -6.72 -25.58 4.69
N GLN A 231 -7.79 -26.36 4.87
CA GLN A 231 -7.69 -27.73 5.35
C GLN A 231 -8.04 -28.69 4.21
N THR A 232 -7.17 -29.66 3.96
CA THR A 232 -7.39 -30.72 2.97
C THR A 232 -8.35 -31.78 3.51
N SER A 233 -8.87 -32.64 2.62
CA SER A 233 -9.75 -33.77 3.00
C SER A 233 -9.11 -34.70 4.04
N ASP A 234 -7.78 -34.83 3.98
CA ASP A 234 -7.00 -35.72 4.84
C ASP A 234 -6.63 -35.04 6.18
N GLY A 235 -7.08 -33.79 6.37
CA GLY A 235 -6.94 -33.05 7.62
C GLY A 235 -5.65 -32.23 7.74
N TRP A 236 -4.79 -32.22 6.72
CA TRP A 236 -3.60 -31.37 6.68
C TRP A 236 -3.97 -29.89 6.51
N LEU A 237 -3.13 -29.01 7.05
CA LEU A 237 -3.26 -27.56 6.81
C LEU A 237 -2.29 -27.12 5.73
N GLU A 238 -2.79 -26.32 4.82
CA GLU A 238 -2.01 -25.64 3.79
C GLU A 238 -2.04 -24.14 4.07
N GLY A 239 -0.88 -23.55 4.30
CA GLY A 239 -0.73 -22.11 4.43
C GLY A 239 -0.27 -21.49 3.11
N ALA A 240 -0.80 -20.31 2.78
CA ALA A 240 -0.38 -19.55 1.62
C ALA A 240 -0.28 -18.06 1.94
N ALA A 241 0.87 -17.48 1.59
CA ALA A 241 1.08 -16.04 1.53
C ALA A 241 0.97 -15.56 0.08
N ASP A 242 0.58 -14.30 -0.11
CA ASP A 242 0.42 -13.72 -1.44
C ASP A 242 1.76 -13.48 -2.14
N PRO A 243 1.98 -14.00 -3.36
CA PRO A 243 3.19 -13.66 -4.12
C PRO A 243 3.28 -12.18 -4.52
N ARG A 244 2.19 -11.41 -4.34
CA ARG A 244 2.16 -9.96 -4.55
C ARG A 244 2.75 -9.16 -3.38
N GLY A 245 2.81 -9.76 -2.19
CA GLY A 245 3.41 -9.16 -1.01
C GLY A 245 4.91 -9.49 -0.87
N GLU A 246 5.59 -8.83 0.05
CA GLU A 246 7.00 -9.16 0.37
C GLU A 246 7.16 -10.39 1.28
N GLY A 247 6.04 -11.01 1.70
CA GLY A 247 6.04 -12.19 2.56
C GLY A 247 6.14 -13.48 1.75
N ALA A 248 7.33 -14.09 1.69
CA ALA A 248 7.46 -15.50 1.32
C ALA A 248 7.12 -16.38 2.53
N ALA A 249 6.25 -17.37 2.34
CA ALA A 249 5.97 -18.43 3.32
C ALA A 249 7.05 -19.52 3.29
#